data_AF-A0A7J3XKX1-F1
#
_entry.id   AF-A0A7J3XKX1-F1
#
_cell.length_a   1.000
_cell.length_b   1.000
_cell.length_c   1.000
_cell.angle_alpha   90.00
_cell.angle_beta   90.00
_cell.angle_gamma   90.00
#
_symmetry.space_group_name_H-M   'P 1'
#
loop_
_entity.id
_entity.type
_entity.pdbx_description
1 polymer ?
#
loop_
_entity_poly.entity_id
_entity_poly.type
_entity_poly.pdbx_seq_one_letter_code
_entity_poly.pdbx_strand_id
1 'polypeptide(L)' 'MVPYPPFTAHKLMNMMNLNLTPETVRWEEFRIPIKPQHKINKPEPLFRKVTDGEISKQMAKLGLA' A
#
# COMPACT_ATOMS: atom_id res chain seq x y z
N MET A 1 -1.47 -8.09 -0.42
CA MET A 1 -0.51 -7.01 -0.75
C MET A 1 0.91 -7.49 -0.51
N VAL A 2 1.28 -8.02 0.64
CA VAL A 2 2.46 -8.90 0.72
C VAL A 2 2.16 -10.21 -0.04
N PRO A 3 3.11 -10.80 -0.80
CA PRO A 3 4.52 -10.40 -0.96
C PRO A 3 4.82 -9.41 -2.11
N TYR A 4 3.82 -8.84 -2.80
CA TYR A 4 4.01 -8.11 -4.05
C TYR A 4 4.37 -6.62 -3.87
N PRO A 5 3.51 -5.70 -3.37
CA PRO A 5 3.95 -4.36 -2.95
C PRO A 5 4.09 -4.24 -1.41
N PRO A 6 5.23 -4.64 -0.81
CA PRO A 6 5.43 -4.58 0.64
C PRO A 6 5.36 -3.16 1.19
N PHE A 7 5.90 -2.16 0.48
CA PHE A 7 5.84 -0.76 0.93
C PHE A 7 4.40 -0.22 0.98
N THR A 8 3.57 -0.56 -0.01
CA THR A 8 2.16 -0.19 0.00
C THR A 8 1.39 -0.90 1.11
N ALA A 9 1.72 -2.16 1.40
CA ALA A 9 1.12 -2.91 2.50
C ALA A 9 1.38 -2.23 3.86
N HIS A 10 2.63 -1.83 4.11
CA HIS A 10 3.00 -1.08 5.30
C HIS A 10 2.28 0.27 5.39
N LYS A 11 2.25 1.01 4.28
CA LYS A 11 1.56 2.30 4.20
C LYS A 11 0.08 2.17 4.55
N LEU A 12 -0.59 1.14 4.01
CA LEU A 12 -1.98 0.84 4.33
C LEU A 12 -2.18 0.50 5.81
N MET A 13 -1.39 -0.43 6.37
CA MET A 13 -1.53 -0.82 7.77
C MET A 13 -1.26 0.34 8.74
N ASN A 14 -0.27 1.18 8.43
CA ASN A 14 -0.01 2.40 9.19
C ASN A 14 -1.21 3.36 9.14
N MET A 15 -1.82 3.58 7.97
CA MET A 15 -3.05 4.39 7.86
C MET A 15 -4.20 3.78 8.67
N MET A 16 -4.34 2.46 8.66
CA MET A 16 -5.37 1.75 9.43
C MET A 16 -5.14 1.81 10.95
N ASN A 17 -3.97 2.27 11.40
CA ASN A 17 -3.60 2.39 12.81
C ASN A 17 -3.84 1.08 13.59
N LEU A 18 -3.46 -0.04 12.98
CA LEU A 18 -3.54 -1.36 13.59
C LEU A 18 -2.17 -1.69 14.19
N ASN A 19 -2.14 -2.30 15.37
CA ASN A 19 -0.90 -2.78 15.99
C ASN A 19 -0.46 -4.12 15.36
N LEU A 20 -0.35 -4.15 14.04
CA LEU A 20 -0.05 -5.32 13.21
C LEU A 20 0.91 -4.89 12.08
N THR A 21 1.76 -5.82 11.63
CA THR A 21 2.59 -5.60 10.43
C THR A 21 2.20 -6.56 9.31
N PRO A 22 2.48 -6.21 8.04
CA PRO A 22 2.12 -7.05 6.91
C PRO A 22 2.72 -8.45 6.94
N GLU A 23 3.88 -8.62 7.59
CA GLU A 23 4.61 -9.89 7.73
C GLU A 23 4.10 -10.74 8.89
N THR A 24 3.48 -10.12 9.90
CA THR A 24 3.07 -10.79 11.15
C THR A 24 1.56 -11.06 11.20
N VAL A 25 0.78 -10.47 10.31
CA VAL A 25 -0.66 -10.69 10.23
C VAL A 25 -0.97 -12.14 9.85
N ARG A 26 -1.85 -12.77 10.62
CA ARG A 26 -2.35 -14.12 10.36
C ARG A 26 -3.79 -14.08 9.89
N TRP A 27 -4.27 -15.18 9.31
CA TRP A 27 -5.64 -15.28 8.80
C TRP A 27 -6.71 -15.13 9.89
N GLU A 28 -6.40 -15.50 11.13
CA GLU A 28 -7.32 -15.43 12.26
C GLU A 28 -7.66 -13.98 12.66
N GLU A 29 -6.72 -13.05 12.46
CA GLU A 29 -6.90 -11.62 12.79
C GLU A 29 -8.03 -10.99 11.94
N PHE A 30 -8.29 -11.52 10.74
CA PHE A 30 -9.40 -11.06 9.88
C PHE A 30 -10.79 -11.34 10.46
N ARG A 31 -10.89 -12.25 11.44
CA ARG A 31 -12.15 -12.54 12.14
C ARG A 31 -12.47 -11.47 13.18
N ILE A 32 -11.49 -10.64 13.55
CA ILE A 32 -11.65 -9.59 14.56
C ILE A 32 -12.09 -8.31 13.82
N PRO A 33 -13.36 -7.88 13.96
CA PRO A 33 -13.80 -6.66 13.32
C PRO A 33 -13.13 -5.44 13.95
N ILE A 34 -12.89 -4.42 13.14
CA ILE A 34 -12.47 -3.11 13.65
C ILE A 34 -13.62 -2.55 14.48
N LYS A 35 -13.33 -2.21 15.75
CA LYS A 35 -14.34 -1.70 16.68
C LYS A 35 -14.89 -0.36 16.17
N PRO A 36 -16.20 -0.09 16.39
CA PRO A 36 -16.74 1.25 16.20
C PRO A 36 -15.88 2.32 16.91
N GLN A 37 -15.79 3.50 16.30
CA GLN A 37 -14.98 4.64 16.79
C GLN A 37 -13.46 4.41 16.80
N HIS A 38 -12.95 3.32 16.19
CA HIS A 38 -11.52 3.16 15.91
C HIS A 38 -10.99 4.34 15.09
N LYS A 39 -9.93 4.99 15.57
CA LYS A 39 -9.31 6.13 14.90
C LYS A 39 -8.21 5.64 13.96
N ILE A 40 -8.43 5.81 12.67
CA ILE A 40 -7.38 5.65 11.65
C ILE A 40 -6.43 6.85 11.69
N ASN A 41 -5.20 6.64 11.20
CA ASN A 41 -4.26 7.72 10.95
C ASN A 41 -4.68 8.48 9.67
N LYS A 42 -3.99 9.60 9.37
CA LYS A 42 -4.32 10.44 8.21
C LYS A 42 -4.23 9.62 6.91
N PRO A 43 -5.34 9.48 6.15
CA PRO A 43 -5.31 8.74 4.91
C PRO A 43 -4.62 9.54 3.81
N GLU A 44 -3.93 8.83 2.92
CA GLU A 44 -3.25 9.38 1.76
C GLU A 44 -3.34 8.40 0.58
N PRO A 45 -3.23 8.88 -0.68
CA PRO A 45 -3.24 8.00 -1.83
C PRO A 45 -2.13 6.93 -1.76
N LEU A 46 -2.51 5.67 -1.95
CA LEU A 46 -1.58 4.54 -2.04
C LEU A 46 -0.87 4.48 -3.39
N PHE A 47 -1.58 4.86 -4.45
CA PHE A 47 -1.09 4.81 -5.82
C PHE A 47 -1.36 6.14 -6.51
N ARG A 48 -0.46 6.50 -7.42
CA ARG A 48 -0.65 7.61 -8.36
C ARG A 48 -0.80 7.06 -9.77
N LYS A 49 -1.50 7.80 -10.62
CA LYS A 49 -1.46 7.54 -12.05
C LYS A 49 -0.04 7.76 -12.57
N VAL A 50 0.42 6.83 -13.40
CA VAL A 50 1.63 6.99 -14.22
C VAL A 50 1.18 7.57 -15.56
N THR A 51 1.83 8.64 -16.00
CA THR A 51 1.48 9.34 -17.25
C THR A 51 2.29 8.84 -18.43
N ASP A 52 1.75 8.98 -19.65
CA ASP A 52 2.43 8.58 -20.88
C ASP A 52 3.79 9.26 -21.03
N GLY A 53 3.88 10.55 -20.69
CA GLY A 53 5.16 11.27 -20.72
C GLY A 53 6.21 10.71 -19.76
N GLU A 54 5.81 10.17 -18.61
CA GLU A 54 6.73 9.47 -17.70
C GLU A 54 7.17 8.12 -18.28
N ILE A 55 6.25 7.38 -18.89
CA ILE A 55 6.53 6.10 -19.54
C ILE A 55 7.54 6.31 -20.68
N SER A 56 7.27 7.26 -21.58
CA SER A 56 8.16 7.58 -22.70
C SER A 56 9.57 7.96 -22.24
N LYS A 57 9.70 8.73 -21.14
CA LYS A 57 11.00 9.06 -20.55
C LYS A 57 11.76 7.82 -20.07
N GLN A 58 11.07 6.86 -19.45
CA GLN A 58 11.71 5.62 -19.00
C GLN A 58 12.09 4.72 -20.19
N MET A 59 11.24 4.64 -21.23
CA MET A 59 11.55 3.86 -22.44
C MET A 59 12.77 4.40 -23.19
N ALA A 60 12.88 5.72 -23.35
CA ALA A 60 14.03 6.36 -23.97
C ALA A 60 15.33 6.09 -23.19
N LYS A 61 15.27 6.11 -21.85
CA LYS A 61 16.41 5.76 -20.98
C LYS A 61 16.90 4.31 -21.18
N LEU A 62 15.99 3.41 -21.52
CA LEU A 62 16.29 1.99 -21.76
C LEU A 62 16.68 1.69 -23.22
N GLY A 63 16.68 2.69 -24.12
CA GLY A 63 16.98 2.50 -25.54
C GLY A 63 15.89 1.76 -26.32
N LEU A 64 14.65 1.80 -25.82
CA LEU A 64 13.48 1.13 -26.42
C LEU A 64 12.56 2.09 -27.19
N ALA A 65 13.03 3.32 -27.44
CA ALA A 65 12.29 4.39 -28.09
C ALA A 65 12.93 4.77 -29.42
#